data_AF-A0A804J786-F1
#
_entry.id   AF-A0A804J786-F1
#
_cell.length_a   1.000
_cell.length_b   1.000
_cell.length_c   1.000
_cell.angle_alpha   90.00
_cell.angle_beta   90.00
_cell.angle_gamma   90.00
#
_symmetry.space_group_name_H-M   'P 1'
#
loop_
_entity.id
_entity.type
_entity.pdbx_description
1 polymer ?
#
loop_
_entity_poly.entity_id
_entity_poly.type
_entity_poly.pdbx_seq_one_letter_code
_entity_poly.pdbx_strand_id
1 'polypeptide(L)'
;MHIDKQIKVTSSGFKGNAFCVVPRHEPGRAEADFGRFDVKRLIRTIYILFSRCEIPIAEEGQEIMDLADPSTPLPQWFTEEDLNAYVAPYEKSGFHFPLQMPYRTLYRGTGIADPKIEVPVLLIMGEKD
;
A
#
# COMPACT_ATOMS: atom_id res chain seq x y z
N MET A 1 -23.06 31.20 11.73
CA MET A 1 -23.46 29.81 11.42
C MET A 1 -22.18 29.01 11.27
N HIS A 2 -21.73 28.40 12.38
CA HIS A 2 -20.52 27.59 12.47
C HIS A 2 -20.88 26.16 12.04
N ILE A 3 -20.10 25.56 11.15
CA ILE A 3 -20.11 24.11 10.96
C ILE A 3 -18.67 23.63 10.92
N ASP A 4 -18.09 23.47 12.12
CA ASP A 4 -16.93 22.62 12.33
C ASP A 4 -17.38 21.16 12.16
N LYS A 5 -17.05 20.54 11.03
CA LYS A 5 -16.93 19.07 10.98
C LYS A 5 -15.48 18.70 11.22
N GLN A 6 -15.13 18.67 12.50
CA GLN A 6 -14.00 17.91 13.02
C GLN A 6 -14.20 16.44 12.61
N ILE A 7 -13.45 15.97 11.61
CA ILE A 7 -13.30 14.53 11.36
C ILE A 7 -12.42 14.01 12.49
N LYS A 8 -13.09 13.57 13.55
CA LYS A 8 -12.47 12.90 14.68
C LYS A 8 -12.08 11.50 14.20
N VAL A 9 -10.86 11.33 13.68
CA VAL A 9 -10.26 9.99 13.52
C VAL A 9 -9.92 9.50 14.92
N THR A 10 -10.91 8.94 15.61
CA THR A 10 -10.68 8.23 16.86
C THR A 10 -9.99 6.92 16.56
N SER A 11 -8.83 6.69 17.17
CA SER A 11 -8.04 5.44 17.13
C SER A 11 -8.75 4.21 17.72
N SER A 12 -10.04 4.31 18.02
CA SER A 12 -10.87 3.27 18.62
C SER A 12 -11.73 2.58 17.55
N GLY A 13 -11.11 1.79 16.67
CA GLY A 13 -11.85 1.03 15.66
C GLY A 13 -11.09 -0.06 14.90
N PHE A 14 -9.76 0.03 14.75
CA PHE A 14 -8.99 -0.98 14.00
C PHE A 14 -8.53 -2.12 14.92
N LYS A 15 -9.40 -3.12 15.12
CA LYS A 15 -8.98 -4.43 15.65
C LYS A 15 -8.78 -5.38 14.46
N GLY A 16 -7.52 -5.62 14.08
CA GLY A 16 -7.20 -6.69 13.14
C GLY A 16 -5.81 -6.55 12.55
N ASN A 17 -5.00 -7.60 12.70
CA ASN A 17 -3.67 -7.75 12.07
C ASN A 17 -3.75 -7.95 10.53
N ALA A 18 -4.93 -7.69 9.94
CA ALA A 18 -5.30 -8.02 8.56
C ALA A 18 -5.19 -6.85 7.57
N PHE A 19 -4.85 -5.65 8.07
CA PHE A 19 -4.59 -4.49 7.22
C PHE A 19 -3.37 -4.77 6.34
N CYS A 20 -3.43 -4.52 5.03
CA CYS A 20 -2.38 -4.89 4.07
C CYS A 20 -0.95 -4.43 4.43
N VAL A 21 -0.80 -3.43 5.30
CA VAL A 21 0.50 -2.96 5.82
C VAL A 21 1.00 -3.81 7.00
N VAL A 22 0.12 -4.37 7.82
CA VAL A 22 0.50 -5.11 9.05
C VAL A 22 1.31 -6.38 8.75
N PRO A 23 0.91 -7.26 7.81
CA PRO A 23 1.75 -8.41 7.42
C PRO A 23 3.11 -8.01 6.84
N ARG A 24 3.27 -6.79 6.29
CA ARG A 24 4.55 -6.31 5.74
C ARG A 24 5.55 -5.88 6.82
N HIS A 25 5.09 -5.67 8.06
CA HIS A 25 5.98 -5.42 9.19
C HIS A 25 6.80 -6.63 9.58
N GLU A 26 6.22 -7.83 9.47
CA GLU A 26 6.89 -9.09 9.79
C GLU A 26 7.95 -9.39 8.71
N PRO A 27 9.24 -9.46 9.08
CA PRO A 27 10.28 -9.84 8.14
C PRO A 27 10.04 -11.25 7.60
N GLY A 28 10.06 -11.40 6.27
CA GLY A 28 9.98 -12.70 5.60
C GLY A 28 8.57 -13.13 5.20
N ARG A 29 7.51 -12.68 5.88
CA ARG A 29 6.13 -13.08 5.52
C ARG A 29 5.71 -12.51 4.17
N ALA A 30 5.84 -11.20 3.99
CA ALA A 30 5.53 -10.54 2.73
C ALA A 30 6.46 -11.00 1.60
N GLU A 31 7.75 -11.20 1.89
CA GLU A 31 8.69 -11.74 0.91
C GLU A 31 8.31 -13.17 0.46
N ALA A 32 7.82 -14.01 1.38
CA ALA A 32 7.35 -15.36 1.06
C ALA A 32 6.09 -15.33 0.19
N ASP A 33 5.12 -14.47 0.50
CA ASP A 33 3.91 -14.33 -0.32
C ASP A 33 4.25 -13.79 -1.73
N PHE A 34 5.10 -12.78 -1.79
CA PHE A 34 5.52 -12.17 -3.06
C PHE A 34 6.36 -13.13 -3.91
N GLY A 35 7.18 -13.97 -3.27
CA GLY A 35 7.99 -14.99 -3.94
C GLY A 35 7.18 -16.12 -4.59
N ARG A 36 5.86 -16.22 -4.33
CA ARG A 36 4.98 -17.19 -5.00
C ARG A 36 4.75 -16.88 -6.48
N PHE A 37 4.97 -15.63 -6.91
CA PHE A 37 4.58 -15.12 -8.22
C PHE A 37 5.69 -14.34 -8.92
N ASP A 38 5.56 -14.16 -10.23
CA ASP A 38 6.47 -13.29 -10.98
C ASP A 38 6.20 -11.81 -10.67
N VAL A 39 7.19 -10.97 -10.98
CA VAL A 39 7.16 -9.53 -10.72
C VAL A 39 5.96 -8.87 -11.43
N LYS A 40 5.66 -9.31 -12.65
CA LYS A 40 4.55 -8.76 -13.44
C LYS A 40 3.19 -9.02 -12.78
N ARG A 41 2.94 -10.24 -12.32
CA ARG A 41 1.71 -10.59 -11.59
C ARG A 41 1.60 -9.82 -10.28
N LEU A 42 2.71 -9.66 -9.56
CA LEU A 42 2.74 -8.92 -8.30
C LEU A 42 2.35 -7.45 -8.50
N ILE A 43 3.03 -6.74 -9.41
CA ILE A 43 2.73 -5.33 -9.68
C ILE A 43 1.29 -5.17 -10.18
N ARG A 44 0.83 -6.06 -11.07
CA ARG A 44 -0.55 -6.07 -11.54
C ARG A 44 -1.54 -6.20 -10.38
N THR A 45 -1.35 -7.15 -9.48
CA THR A 45 -2.21 -7.36 -8.31
C THR A 45 -2.25 -6.12 -7.43
N ILE A 46 -1.10 -5.49 -7.15
CA ILE A 46 -1.06 -4.25 -6.35
C ILE A 46 -1.92 -3.16 -6.98
N TYR A 47 -1.73 -2.86 -8.28
CA TYR A 47 -2.51 -1.81 -8.94
C TYR A 47 -4.01 -2.14 -9.00
N ILE A 48 -4.39 -3.41 -9.17
CA ILE A 48 -5.79 -3.82 -9.14
C ILE A 48 -6.41 -3.58 -7.74
N LEU A 49 -5.69 -3.94 -6.67
CA LEU A 49 -6.18 -3.80 -5.30
C LEU A 49 -6.31 -2.32 -4.90
N PHE A 50 -5.30 -1.50 -5.18
CA PHE A 50 -5.27 -0.10 -4.78
C PHE A 50 -6.01 0.85 -5.74
N SER A 51 -6.55 0.34 -6.85
CA SER A 51 -7.50 1.09 -7.68
C SER A 51 -8.94 0.96 -7.22
N ARG A 52 -9.21 0.10 -6.22
CA ARG A 52 -10.52 -0.05 -5.58
C ARG A 52 -10.65 0.95 -4.44
N CYS A 53 -11.89 1.30 -4.08
CA CYS A 53 -12.16 2.19 -2.94
C CYS A 53 -12.06 1.47 -1.59
N GLU A 54 -11.96 0.15 -1.60
CA GLU A 54 -11.95 -0.68 -0.41
C GLU A 54 -10.52 -1.01 -0.02
N ILE A 55 -10.23 -0.92 1.27
CA ILE A 55 -8.94 -1.31 1.81
C ILE A 55 -8.78 -2.82 1.62
N PRO A 56 -7.70 -3.30 0.98
CA PRO A 56 -7.46 -4.73 0.87
C PRO A 56 -7.13 -5.31 2.25
N ILE A 57 -8.00 -6.17 2.74
CA ILE A 57 -7.89 -6.86 4.03
C ILE A 57 -7.89 -8.36 3.75
N ALA A 58 -6.84 -9.06 4.15
CA ALA A 58 -6.75 -10.51 4.00
C ALA A 58 -7.39 -11.23 5.19
N GLU A 59 -8.20 -12.25 4.93
CA GLU A 59 -8.76 -13.11 5.98
C GLU A 59 -7.68 -13.99 6.62
N GLU A 60 -8.01 -14.65 7.73
CA GLU A 60 -7.10 -15.58 8.38
C GLU A 60 -6.75 -16.75 7.44
N GLY A 61 -5.45 -16.97 7.22
CA GLY A 61 -4.96 -17.97 6.27
C GLY A 61 -4.95 -17.55 4.81
N GLN A 62 -5.37 -16.31 4.51
CA GLN A 62 -5.25 -15.70 3.18
C GLN A 62 -4.08 -14.71 3.14
N GLU A 63 -3.44 -14.58 1.98
CA GLU A 63 -2.41 -13.58 1.75
C GLU A 63 -2.84 -12.52 0.72
N ILE A 64 -2.11 -11.40 0.67
CA ILE A 64 -2.50 -10.23 -0.16
C ILE A 64 -2.56 -10.60 -1.64
N MET A 65 -1.64 -11.44 -2.10
CA MET A 65 -1.59 -11.88 -3.49
C MET A 65 -2.80 -12.73 -3.91
N ASP A 66 -3.58 -13.24 -2.96
CA ASP A 66 -4.80 -14.03 -3.20
C ASP A 66 -6.07 -13.17 -3.27
N LEU A 67 -5.97 -11.85 -3.02
CA LEU A 67 -7.13 -10.94 -3.00
C LEU A 67 -7.57 -10.46 -4.40
N ALA A 68 -6.71 -10.60 -5.41
CA ALA A 68 -7.01 -10.21 -6.79
C ALA A 68 -7.15 -11.43 -7.70
N ASP A 69 -8.29 -11.51 -8.39
CA ASP A 69 -8.49 -12.52 -9.43
C ASP A 69 -7.60 -12.20 -10.65
N PRO A 70 -6.82 -13.16 -11.17
CA PRO A 70 -5.96 -12.97 -12.34
C PRO A 70 -6.69 -12.49 -13.61
N SER A 71 -7.97 -12.80 -13.75
CA SER A 71 -8.83 -12.36 -14.86
C SER A 71 -9.32 -10.92 -14.73
N THR A 72 -9.08 -10.27 -13.58
CA THR A 72 -9.47 -8.88 -13.37
C THR A 72 -8.72 -8.00 -14.39
N PRO A 73 -9.44 -7.16 -15.17
CA PRO A 73 -8.80 -6.25 -16.10
C PRO A 73 -8.02 -5.17 -15.35
N LEU A 74 -7.04 -4.57 -16.03
CA LEU A 74 -6.37 -3.39 -15.49
C LEU A 74 -7.35 -2.21 -15.38
N PRO A 75 -7.12 -1.27 -14.46
CA PRO A 75 -7.83 -0.01 -14.44
C PRO A 75 -7.77 0.68 -15.80
N GLN A 76 -8.84 1.37 -16.22
CA GLN A 76 -8.92 1.98 -17.56
C GLN A 76 -7.82 3.02 -17.83
N TRP A 77 -7.25 3.61 -16.77
CA TRP A 77 -6.15 4.57 -16.85
C TRP A 77 -4.76 3.93 -16.88
N PHE A 78 -4.66 2.59 -16.78
CA PHE A 78 -3.41 1.86 -16.64
C PHE A 78 -3.27 0.79 -17.73
N THR A 79 -2.28 0.95 -18.59
CA THR A 79 -2.06 0.08 -19.77
C THR A 79 -1.08 -1.06 -19.49
N GLU A 80 -0.97 -2.02 -20.42
CA GLU A 80 0.05 -3.08 -20.34
C GLU A 80 1.46 -2.51 -20.54
N GLU A 81 1.59 -1.45 -21.34
CA GLU A 81 2.84 -0.72 -21.52
C GLU A 81 3.28 -0.06 -20.21
N ASP A 82 2.36 0.61 -19.51
CA ASP A 82 2.62 1.18 -18.19
C ASP A 82 3.03 0.08 -17.19
N LEU A 83 2.29 -1.03 -17.16
CA LEU A 83 2.62 -2.17 -16.30
C LEU A 83 4.04 -2.67 -16.55
N ASN A 84 4.44 -2.87 -17.80
CA ASN A 84 5.79 -3.33 -18.13
C ASN A 84 6.86 -2.29 -17.72
N ALA A 85 6.57 -1.00 -17.84
CA ALA A 85 7.47 0.06 -17.38
C ALA A 85 7.68 0.01 -15.86
N TYR A 86 6.63 -0.29 -15.09
CA TYR A 86 6.75 -0.48 -13.63
C TYR A 86 7.43 -1.80 -13.25
N VAL A 87 7.29 -2.86 -14.03
CA VAL A 87 7.88 -4.17 -13.74
C VAL A 87 9.41 -4.16 -13.89
N ALA A 88 9.93 -3.51 -14.93
CA ALA A 88 11.36 -3.58 -15.27
C ALA A 88 12.32 -3.19 -14.11
N PRO A 89 12.07 -2.15 -13.30
CA PRO A 89 12.89 -1.86 -12.12
C PRO A 89 12.91 -3.00 -11.08
N TYR A 90 11.76 -3.62 -10.81
CA TYR A 90 11.61 -4.64 -9.78
C TYR A 90 12.16 -6.01 -10.19
N GLU A 91 12.22 -6.31 -11.49
CA GLU A 91 12.94 -7.50 -11.97
C GLU A 91 14.43 -7.46 -11.60
N LYS A 92 15.01 -6.25 -11.54
CA LYS A 92 16.40 -6.05 -11.18
C LYS A 92 16.60 -5.90 -9.67
N SER A 93 15.77 -5.10 -8.99
CA SER A 93 15.98 -4.74 -7.58
C SER A 93 15.29 -5.67 -6.59
N GLY A 94 14.26 -6.40 -7.02
CA GLY A 94 13.31 -7.06 -6.12
C GLY A 94 12.54 -6.08 -5.23
N PHE A 95 11.89 -6.62 -4.20
CA PHE A 95 10.93 -5.90 -3.34
C PHE A 95 11.43 -5.62 -1.92
N HIS A 96 12.67 -5.99 -1.61
CA HIS A 96 13.21 -5.84 -0.25
C HIS A 96 13.15 -4.38 0.25
N PHE A 97 13.62 -3.44 -0.56
CA PHE A 97 13.64 -2.02 -0.18
C PHE A 97 12.23 -1.40 -0.09
N PRO A 98 11.32 -1.60 -1.07
CA PRO A 98 9.92 -1.17 -0.95
C PRO A 98 9.17 -1.73 0.26
N LEU A 99 9.52 -2.95 0.72
CA LEU A 99 8.95 -3.53 1.95
C LEU A 99 9.59 -2.92 3.21
N GLN A 100 10.86 -2.54 3.15
CA GLN A 100 11.56 -1.91 4.25
C GLN A 100 11.13 -0.44 4.46
N MET A 101 11.12 0.36 3.39
CA MET A 101 10.69 1.76 3.41
C MET A 101 9.38 1.90 2.61
N PRO A 102 8.29 2.41 3.21
CA PRO A 102 8.26 3.08 4.50
C PRO A 102 7.84 2.11 5.64
N TYR A 103 7.33 0.92 5.35
CA TYR A 103 6.60 0.10 6.32
C TYR A 103 7.40 -0.28 7.57
N ARG A 104 8.63 -0.80 7.45
CA ARG A 104 9.40 -1.29 8.62
C ARG A 104 10.11 -0.18 9.40
N THR A 105 10.16 1.04 8.85
CA THR A 105 10.98 2.13 9.38
C THR A 105 10.18 3.37 9.76
N LEU A 106 8.92 3.51 9.33
CA LEU A 106 8.07 4.68 9.64
C LEU A 106 7.93 4.94 11.13
N TYR A 107 7.85 3.90 11.95
CA TYR A 107 7.73 4.02 13.40
C TYR A 107 9.07 4.25 14.11
N ARG A 108 10.19 4.18 13.37
CA ARG A 108 11.50 4.60 13.87
C ARG A 108 11.52 6.12 13.80
N GLY A 109 10.88 6.75 14.78
CA GLY A 109 10.70 8.20 14.84
C GLY A 109 11.99 8.96 14.55
N THR A 110 11.85 10.16 13.98
CA THR A 110 12.98 10.99 13.54
C THR A 110 13.79 11.59 14.70
N GLY A 111 13.32 11.42 15.95
CA GLY A 111 13.89 12.05 17.14
C GLY A 111 13.59 13.54 17.26
N ILE A 112 12.83 14.12 16.32
CA ILE A 112 12.47 15.54 16.29
C ILE A 112 11.06 15.68 16.85
N ALA A 113 10.91 16.47 17.91
CA ALA A 113 9.61 16.81 18.47
C ALA A 113 8.96 17.92 17.63
N ASP A 114 7.68 17.74 17.27
CA ASP A 114 6.84 18.71 16.53
C ASP A 114 7.54 19.38 15.33
N PRO A 115 8.00 18.59 14.33
CA PRO A 115 8.67 19.16 13.16
C PRO A 115 7.71 20.06 12.38
N LYS A 116 8.10 21.32 12.20
CA LYS A 116 7.34 22.30 11.39
C LYS A 116 7.93 22.39 10.00
N ILE A 117 7.06 22.37 9.00
CA ILE A 117 7.41 22.57 7.59
C ILE A 117 7.04 24.01 7.25
N GLU A 118 8.04 24.89 7.07
CA GLU A 118 7.83 26.34 6.87
C GLU A 118 7.69 26.75 5.39
N VAL A 119 7.80 25.80 4.47
CA VAL A 119 7.64 26.08 3.03
C VAL A 119 6.16 26.12 2.64
N PRO A 120 5.76 26.88 1.59
CA PRO A 120 4.41 26.80 1.05
C PRO A 120 4.09 25.37 0.60
N VAL A 121 2.95 24.84 1.02
CA VAL A 121 2.49 23.48 0.70
C VAL A 121 1.16 23.52 -0.03
N LEU A 122 1.03 22.68 -1.07
CA LEU A 122 -0.24 22.33 -1.70
C LEU A 122 -0.48 20.83 -1.48
N LEU A 123 -1.59 20.49 -0.83
CA LEU A 123 -2.06 19.10 -0.69
C LEU A 123 -3.13 18.82 -1.74
N ILE A 124 -2.91 17.79 -2.55
CA ILE A 124 -3.89 17.25 -3.50
C ILE A 124 -4.11 15.79 -3.09
N MET A 125 -5.37 15.43 -2.83
CA MET A 125 -5.76 14.09 -2.37
C MET A 125 -6.97 13.64 -3.17
N GLY A 126 -6.95 12.40 -3.63
CA GLY A 126 -8.12 11.78 -4.26
C GLY A 126 -9.19 11.51 -3.20
N GLU A 127 -10.47 11.66 -3.55
CA GLU A 127 -11.58 11.36 -2.63
C GLU A 127 -11.56 9.91 -2.10
N LYS A 128 -10.87 9.01 -2.83
CA LYS A 128 -10.83 7.57 -2.61
C LYS A 128 -9.42 7.05 -2.25
N ASP A 129 -8.51 7.95 -1.89
CA ASP A 129 -7.15 7.64 -1.42
C ASP A 129 -7.12 7.32 0.09
#